data_AF-A0ABD3AWV5-F1
#
_entry.id   AF-A0ABD3AWV5-F1
#
_cell.length_a   1.000
_cell.length_b   1.000
_cell.length_c   1.000
_cell.angle_alpha   90.00
_cell.angle_beta   90.00
_cell.angle_gamma   90.00
#
_symmetry.space_group_name_H-M   'P 1'
#
loop_
_entity.id
_entity.type
_entity.pdbx_description
1 polymer ?
#
loop_
_entity_poly.entity_id
_entity_poly.type
_entity_poly.pdbx_seq_one_letter_code
_entity_poly.pdbx_strand_id
1 'polypeptide(L)'
;MSAMHHDTSSDLKVVGNKLKDILEDGEKQKSVVALGGGLFEHSTKFRNCMDSTLQELLGDAYENVSVVLSNDGSGIGAAPLAASHSQYLELEES
;
A
#
# COMPACT_ATOMS: atom_id res chain seq x y z
N MET A 1 -16.40 24.25 23.07
CA MET A 1 -15.76 24.76 21.84
C MET A 1 -15.29 23.55 21.06
N SER A 2 -15.90 23.25 19.91
CA SER A 2 -15.43 22.17 19.04
C SER A 2 -14.15 22.63 18.34
N ALA A 3 -13.08 21.85 18.45
CA ALA A 3 -11.88 22.06 17.67
C ALA A 3 -12.22 21.76 16.20
N MET A 4 -12.19 22.78 15.35
CA MET A 4 -12.17 22.56 13.90
C MET A 4 -10.82 21.94 13.57
N HIS A 5 -10.79 20.64 13.37
CA HIS A 5 -9.60 19.96 12.88
C HIS A 5 -9.39 20.41 11.43
N HIS A 6 -8.40 21.27 11.20
CA HIS A 6 -8.03 21.65 9.85
C HIS A 6 -7.59 20.40 9.09
N ASP A 7 -8.13 20.23 7.88
CA ASP A 7 -7.69 19.17 7.00
C ASP A 7 -6.24 19.45 6.58
N THR A 8 -5.34 18.56 6.98
CA THR A 8 -3.89 18.63 6.70
C THR A 8 -3.48 17.57 5.68
N SER A 9 -4.45 16.92 5.03
CA SER A 9 -4.16 15.93 4.00
C SER A 9 -3.41 16.57 2.83
N SER A 10 -2.51 15.77 2.23
CA SER A 10 -1.68 16.23 1.11
C SER A 10 -2.52 16.48 -0.13
N ASP A 11 -2.12 17.46 -0.94
CA ASP A 11 -2.72 17.67 -2.26
C ASP A 11 -2.60 16.38 -3.09
N LEU A 12 -3.69 16.01 -3.77
CA LEU A 12 -3.76 14.81 -4.59
C LEU A 12 -2.65 14.78 -5.66
N LYS A 13 -2.20 15.95 -6.14
CA LYS A 13 -1.04 16.06 -7.05
C LYS A 13 0.25 15.54 -6.43
N VAL A 14 0.46 15.81 -5.14
CA VAL A 14 1.64 15.32 -4.40
C VAL A 14 1.59 13.80 -4.28
N VAL A 15 0.41 13.24 -4.05
CA VAL A 15 0.19 11.78 -4.02
C VAL A 15 0.47 11.17 -5.38
N GLY A 16 -0.11 11.73 -6.45
CA GLY A 16 0.11 11.26 -7.82
C GLY A 16 1.58 11.28 -8.23
N ASN A 17 2.31 12.35 -7.91
CA ASN A 17 3.74 12.44 -8.20
C ASN A 17 4.54 11.38 -7.42
N LYS A 18 4.29 11.23 -6.11
CA LYS A 18 4.95 10.20 -5.31
C LYS A 18 4.67 8.79 -5.82
N LEU A 19 3.45 8.50 -6.23
CA LEU A 19 3.12 7.18 -6.79
C LEU A 19 3.87 6.95 -8.09
N LYS A 20 3.98 7.96 -8.97
CA LYS A 20 4.79 7.85 -10.20
C LYS A 20 6.27 7.63 -9.90
N ASP A 21 6.81 8.31 -8.90
CA ASP A 21 8.21 8.15 -8.48
C ASP A 21 8.49 6.74 -7.93
N ILE A 22 7.55 6.18 -7.15
CA ILE A 22 7.67 4.83 -6.57
C ILE A 22 7.52 3.75 -7.64
N LEU A 23 6.63 3.97 -8.61
CA LEU A 23 6.30 3.03 -9.68
C LEU A 23 7.28 3.15 -10.87
N GLU A 24 8.54 3.55 -10.61
CA GLU A 24 9.62 3.85 -11.57
C GLU A 24 9.40 3.30 -12.99
N ASP A 25 9.60 4.14 -14.00
CA ASP A 25 9.43 3.89 -15.44
C ASP A 25 10.47 2.89 -16.03
N GLY A 26 10.78 1.82 -15.30
CA GLY A 26 11.60 0.70 -15.74
C GLY A 26 10.71 -0.40 -16.31
N GLU A 27 10.84 -0.65 -17.62
CA GLU A 27 10.23 -1.72 -18.43
C GLU A 27 9.05 -2.48 -17.77
N LYS A 28 7.80 -2.01 -17.99
CA LYS A 28 6.54 -2.77 -17.77
C LYS A 28 6.50 -3.65 -16.51
N GLN A 29 7.05 -3.17 -15.40
CA GLN A 29 7.00 -3.90 -14.13
C GLN A 29 5.58 -3.81 -13.58
N LYS A 30 4.94 -4.96 -13.37
CA LYS A 30 3.62 -5.00 -12.76
C LYS A 30 3.75 -4.74 -11.26
N SER A 31 3.14 -3.66 -10.78
CA SER A 31 3.10 -3.28 -9.38
C SER A 31 1.80 -3.74 -8.71
N VAL A 32 1.93 -4.29 -7.51
CA VAL A 32 0.79 -4.72 -6.71
C VAL A 32 0.69 -3.82 -5.47
N VAL A 33 -0.47 -3.19 -5.29
CA VAL A 33 -0.76 -2.36 -4.11
C VAL A 33 -1.68 -3.15 -3.18
N ALA A 34 -1.13 -3.64 -2.07
CA ALA A 34 -1.90 -4.33 -1.05
C ALA A 34 -2.53 -3.32 -0.09
N LEU A 35 -3.86 -3.31 0.02
CA LEU A 35 -4.62 -2.38 0.86
C LEU A 35 -5.39 -3.11 1.94
N GLY A 36 -5.13 -2.76 3.20
CA GLY A 36 -5.91 -3.25 4.34
C GLY A 36 -7.09 -2.32 4.70
N GLY A 37 -7.84 -2.72 5.73
CA GLY A 37 -8.83 -1.87 6.41
C GLY A 37 -10.28 -2.09 5.97
N GLY A 38 -11.20 -1.88 6.91
CA GLY A 38 -12.62 -2.23 6.75
C GLY A 38 -13.35 -1.49 5.63
N LEU A 39 -12.93 -0.28 5.26
CA LEU A 39 -13.50 0.47 4.13
C LEU A 39 -13.17 -0.20 2.81
N PHE A 40 -11.90 -0.54 2.58
CA PHE A 40 -11.52 -1.26 1.39
C PHE A 40 -12.05 -2.69 1.40
N GLU A 41 -12.32 -3.30 2.57
CA GLU A 41 -12.87 -4.65 2.66
C GLU A 41 -14.40 -4.75 2.45
N HIS A 42 -15.17 -3.75 2.91
CA HIS A 42 -16.63 -3.86 2.95
C HIS A 42 -17.38 -2.82 2.10
N SER A 43 -16.69 -1.80 1.58
CA SER A 43 -17.32 -0.72 0.82
C SER A 43 -16.92 -0.73 -0.66
N THR A 44 -17.78 -1.27 -1.51
CA THR A 44 -17.61 -1.22 -2.97
C THR A 44 -17.51 0.22 -3.49
N LYS A 45 -18.24 1.17 -2.89
CA LYS A 45 -18.16 2.59 -3.28
C LYS A 45 -16.75 3.15 -3.04
N PHE A 46 -16.15 2.81 -1.90
CA PHE A 46 -14.79 3.24 -1.59
C PHE A 46 -13.79 2.63 -2.58
N ARG A 47 -13.89 1.31 -2.86
CA ARG A 47 -13.05 0.63 -3.85
C ARG A 47 -13.10 1.32 -5.22
N ASN A 48 -14.31 1.51 -5.75
CA ASN A 48 -14.50 2.07 -7.08
C ASN A 48 -13.99 3.53 -7.16
N CYS A 49 -14.27 4.33 -6.14
CA CYS A 49 -13.78 5.70 -6.07
C CYS A 49 -12.25 5.76 -6.10
N MET A 50 -11.62 4.92 -5.27
CA MET A 50 -10.16 4.86 -5.18
C MET A 50 -9.52 4.31 -6.46
N ASP A 51 -10.11 3.27 -7.08
CA ASP A 51 -9.69 2.72 -8.38
C ASP A 51 -9.70 3.80 -9.48
N SER A 52 -10.83 4.53 -9.62
CA SER A 52 -10.94 5.65 -10.57
C SER A 52 -9.96 6.79 -10.26
N THR A 53 -9.72 7.09 -8.97
CA THR A 53 -8.76 8.12 -8.55
C THR A 53 -7.33 7.75 -8.91
N LEU A 54 -6.93 6.49 -8.71
CA LEU A 54 -5.60 6.01 -9.09
C LEU A 54 -5.41 6.03 -10.61
N GLN A 55 -6.45 5.63 -11.36
CA GLN A 55 -6.45 5.72 -12.81
C GLN A 55 -6.26 7.17 -13.29
N GLU A 56 -6.95 8.14 -12.69
CA GLU A 56 -6.79 9.56 -13.01
C GLU A 56 -5.39 10.08 -12.67
N LEU A 57 -4.83 9.68 -11.53
CA LEU A 57 -3.50 10.16 -11.10
C LEU A 57 -2.36 9.59 -11.93
N LEU A 58 -2.45 8.30 -12.26
CA LEU A 58 -1.37 7.54 -12.90
C LEU A 58 -1.46 7.57 -14.43
N GLY A 59 -2.64 7.76 -15.01
CA GLY A 59 -2.84 7.69 -16.45
C GLY A 59 -2.46 6.32 -17.00
N ASP A 60 -1.69 6.28 -18.08
CA ASP A 60 -1.32 5.04 -18.78
C ASP A 60 -0.56 4.05 -17.88
N ALA A 61 0.20 4.54 -16.90
CA ALA A 61 0.93 3.70 -15.96
C ALA A 61 0.00 2.82 -15.09
N TYR A 62 -1.29 3.15 -15.00
CA TYR A 62 -2.28 2.36 -14.27
C TYR A 62 -2.45 0.95 -14.84
N GLU A 63 -2.15 0.73 -16.13
CA GLU A 63 -2.25 -0.59 -16.75
C GLU A 63 -1.37 -1.65 -16.06
N ASN A 64 -0.29 -1.20 -15.41
CA ASN A 64 0.68 -2.04 -14.72
C ASN A 64 0.41 -2.11 -13.20
N VAL A 65 -0.66 -1.50 -12.70
CA VAL A 65 -1.01 -1.48 -11.28
C VAL A 65 -2.19 -2.41 -11.00
N SER A 66 -2.05 -3.28 -10.01
CA SER A 66 -3.19 -4.05 -9.48
C SER A 66 -3.37 -3.78 -7.99
N VAL A 67 -4.56 -3.34 -7.60
CA VAL A 67 -4.91 -3.11 -6.21
C VAL A 67 -5.61 -4.34 -5.64
N VAL A 68 -5.11 -4.85 -4.52
CA VAL A 68 -5.59 -6.08 -3.89
C VAL A 68 -5.91 -5.85 -2.42
N LEU A 69 -6.87 -6.61 -1.88
CA LEU A 69 -7.12 -6.61 -0.44
C LEU A 69 -5.92 -7.27 0.24
N SER A 70 -5.27 -6.52 1.12
CA SER A 70 -4.22 -7.06 1.98
C SER A 70 -4.85 -8.05 2.94
N ASN A 71 -4.19 -9.19 3.09
CA ASN A 71 -4.40 -10.08 4.23
C ASN A 71 -3.79 -9.43 5.50
N ASP A 72 -3.52 -10.25 6.52
CA ASP A 72 -2.90 -9.81 7.76
C ASP A 72 -1.42 -9.41 7.59
N GLY A 73 -1.18 -8.15 7.25
CA GLY A 73 0.16 -7.56 7.19
C GLY A 73 0.82 -7.42 8.56
N SER A 74 0.02 -7.28 9.62
CA SER A 74 0.52 -7.06 11.00
C SER A 74 1.00 -8.33 11.69
N GLY A 75 0.36 -9.47 11.46
CA GLY A 75 0.78 -10.77 11.97
C GLY A 75 1.62 -11.51 10.94
N ILE A 76 0.99 -11.98 9.86
CA ILE A 76 1.67 -12.78 8.82
C ILE A 76 2.84 -11.99 8.20
N GLY A 77 2.66 -10.70 7.90
CA GLY A 77 3.72 -9.87 7.33
C GLY A 77 4.88 -9.57 8.29
N ALA A 78 4.61 -9.45 9.60
CA ALA A 78 5.64 -9.19 10.60
C ALA A 78 6.47 -10.43 10.95
N ALA A 79 5.89 -11.64 10.86
CA ALA A 79 6.57 -12.88 11.18
C ALA A 79 7.87 -13.13 10.40
N PRO A 80 7.92 -13.07 9.05
CA PRO A 80 9.16 -13.26 8.30
C PRO A 80 10.17 -12.14 8.55
N LEU A 81 9.70 -10.91 8.83
CA LEU A 81 10.58 -9.81 9.21
C LEU A 81 11.28 -10.10 10.55
N ALA A 82 10.55 -10.61 11.55
CA ALA A 82 11.10 -11.04 12.83
C ALA A 82 12.05 -12.25 12.66
N ALA A 83 11.70 -13.21 11.81
CA ALA A 83 12.54 -14.38 11.52
C ALA A 83 13.85 -14.01 10.78
N SER A 84 13.80 -13.03 9.86
CA SER A 84 15.00 -12.54 9.16
C SER A 84 15.99 -11.84 10.10
N HIS A 85 15.50 -11.34 11.23
CA HIS A 85 16.29 -10.69 12.27
C HIS A 85 16.52 -11.58 13.51
N SER A 86 16.09 -12.85 13.51
CA SER A 86 16.36 -13.73 14.64
C SER A 86 17.79 -14.27 14.57
N GLN A 87 18.53 -14.15 15.67
CA GLN A 87 19.84 -14.80 15.79
C GLN A 87 19.60 -16.27 16.11
N TYR A 88 20.11 -17.16 15.27
CA TYR A 88 20.12 -18.58 15.56
C TYR A 88 21.24 -18.84 16.58
N LEU A 89 20.88 -19.08 17.84
CA LEU A 89 21.81 -19.65 18.80
C LEU A 89 21.99 -21.11 18.38
N GLU A 90 23.09 -21.41 17.67
CA GLU A 90 23.55 -22.79 17.53
C GLU A 90 23.78 -23.31 18.96
N LEU A 91 22.84 -24.14 19.43
CA LEU A 91 23.09 -24.99 20.58
C LEU A 91 24.13 -25.99 20.10
N GLU A 92 25.38 -25.83 20.53
CA GLU A 92 26.37 -26.90 20.42
C GLU A 92 25.77 -28.14 21.08
N GLU A 93 25.36 -29.11 20.25
CA GLU A 93 25.01 -30.45 20.71
C GLU A 93 26.28 -31.07 21.30
N SER A 94 26.30 -31.16 22.64
CA SER A 94 27.35 -31.81 23.42
C SER A 94 27.20 -33.32 23.46
#